data_AF-A0A5C6EL48-F1
#
_entry.id   AF-A0A5C6EL48-F1
#
_cell.length_a   1.000
_cell.length_b   1.000
_cell.length_c   1.000
_cell.angle_alpha   90.00
_cell.angle_beta   90.00
_cell.angle_gamma   90.00
#
_symmetry.space_group_name_H-M   'P 1'
#
loop_
_entity.id
_entity.type
_entity.pdbx_description
1 polymer ?
#
loop_
_entity_poly.entity_id
_entity_poly.type
_entity_poly.pdbx_seq_one_letter_code
_entity_poly.pdbx_strand_id
1 'polypeptide(L)'
;MSAHSHAEDGHGEHREGYDFAHPMPVSMLLTVFGILIGLTILTVAQASFDFGSFDLYIVMGIATVKALLVGLFFMHLLWDKPFNAILFLGSFVFLALFIILTLTDSSQTSDSFEPKIDDVVPVVAEG
;
A
#
# COMPACT_ATOMS: atom_id res chain seq x y z
N MET A 1 3.65 -64.29 -44.67
CA MET A 1 4.30 -62.97 -44.71
C MET A 1 3.22 -61.94 -45.03
N SER A 2 2.75 -61.24 -44.01
CA SER A 2 1.86 -60.07 -44.17
C SER A 2 2.38 -59.02 -43.21
N ALA A 3 3.20 -58.12 -43.74
CA ALA A 3 3.73 -56.98 -43.02
C ALA A 3 2.61 -55.95 -42.89
N HIS A 4 2.12 -55.73 -41.67
CA HIS A 4 1.35 -54.53 -41.35
C HIS A 4 2.32 -53.37 -41.19
N SER A 5 2.42 -52.56 -42.24
CA SER A 5 3.05 -51.24 -42.22
C SER A 5 2.13 -50.27 -41.47
N HIS A 6 2.47 -49.93 -40.23
CA HIS A 6 1.93 -48.75 -39.57
C HIS A 6 2.67 -47.52 -40.12
N ALA A 7 2.06 -46.89 -41.12
CA ALA A 7 2.44 -45.58 -41.61
C ALA A 7 1.63 -44.52 -40.86
N GLU A 8 2.37 -43.61 -40.23
CA GLU A 8 2.06 -42.21 -39.92
C GLU A 8 0.64 -41.81 -39.53
N ASP A 9 0.45 -41.52 -38.24
CA ASP A 9 -0.34 -40.36 -37.82
C ASP A 9 0.60 -39.41 -37.07
N GLY A 10 0.94 -38.33 -37.76
CA GLY A 10 1.79 -37.25 -37.26
C GLY A 10 1.10 -36.47 -36.16
N HIS A 11 1.29 -36.89 -34.91
CA HIS A 11 1.05 -36.05 -33.74
C HIS A 11 2.30 -35.17 -33.49
N GLY A 12 2.54 -34.25 -34.42
CA GLY A 12 3.38 -33.08 -34.15
C GLY A 12 2.58 -32.12 -33.28
N GLU A 13 2.74 -32.25 -31.95
CA GLU A 13 2.23 -31.32 -30.97
C GLU A 13 2.53 -29.88 -31.39
N HIS A 14 1.49 -29.11 -31.72
CA HIS A 14 1.52 -27.66 -31.65
C HIS A 14 1.79 -27.27 -30.18
N ARG A 15 3.07 -27.21 -29.80
CA ARG A 15 3.51 -26.52 -28.60
C ARG A 15 3.36 -25.01 -28.87
N GLU A 16 2.13 -24.54 -28.78
CA GLU A 16 1.82 -23.12 -28.59
C GLU A 16 2.19 -22.75 -27.15
N GLY A 17 3.50 -22.75 -26.90
CA GLY A 17 4.08 -22.12 -25.74
C GLY A 17 4.00 -20.61 -25.92
N TYR A 18 3.64 -19.94 -24.82
CA TYR A 18 3.80 -18.50 -24.61
C TYR A 18 2.83 -17.59 -25.40
N ASP A 19 1.52 -17.87 -25.32
CA ASP A 19 0.54 -16.82 -25.54
C ASP A 19 0.72 -15.76 -24.43
N PHE A 20 0.85 -14.53 -24.90
CA PHE A 20 1.51 -13.43 -24.25
C PHE A 20 0.61 -12.94 -23.12
N ALA A 21 1.04 -13.15 -21.88
CA ALA A 21 0.60 -12.33 -20.76
C ALA A 21 0.91 -10.88 -21.14
N HIS A 22 -0.06 -10.15 -21.70
CA HIS A 22 0.12 -8.79 -22.20
C HIS A 22 0.66 -7.93 -21.06
N PRO A 23 1.98 -7.70 -21.00
CA PRO A 23 2.54 -6.90 -19.94
C PRO A 23 2.04 -5.50 -20.20
N MET A 24 1.53 -4.84 -19.16
CA MET A 24 1.16 -3.43 -19.26
C MET A 24 2.28 -2.64 -19.96
N PRO A 25 1.94 -1.77 -20.92
CA PRO A 25 2.94 -1.12 -21.75
C PRO A 25 3.89 -0.33 -20.85
N VAL A 26 5.19 -0.60 -20.99
CA VAL A 26 6.26 0.00 -20.17
C VAL A 26 6.21 1.53 -20.21
N SER A 27 5.72 2.11 -21.31
CA SER A 27 5.48 3.54 -21.47
C SER A 27 4.46 4.10 -20.46
N MET A 28 3.39 3.36 -20.14
CA MET A 28 2.40 3.76 -19.16
C MET A 28 3.00 3.75 -17.74
N LEU A 29 3.76 2.71 -17.40
CA LEU A 29 4.48 2.63 -16.12
C LEU A 29 5.47 3.79 -15.95
N LEU A 30 6.26 4.10 -16.98
CA LEU A 30 7.23 5.19 -16.94
C LEU A 30 6.55 6.57 -16.84
N THR A 31 5.38 6.73 -17.48
CA THR A 31 4.61 7.97 -17.38
C THR A 31 4.11 8.19 -15.95
N VAL A 32 3.49 7.17 -15.35
CA VAL A 32 2.99 7.26 -13.97
C VAL A 32 4.15 7.42 -12.99
N PHE A 33 5.28 6.72 -13.21
CA PHE A 33 6.50 6.91 -12.43
C PHE A 33 6.99 8.36 -12.46
N GLY A 34 7.02 9.00 -13.63
CA GLY A 34 7.35 10.43 -13.75
C GLY A 34 6.41 11.33 -12.95
N ILE A 35 5.10 11.04 -12.98
CA ILE A 35 4.10 11.77 -12.17
C ILE A 35 4.36 11.58 -10.67
N LEU A 36 4.67 10.35 -10.23
CA LEU A 36 4.96 10.05 -8.83
C LEU A 36 6.23 10.75 -8.32
N ILE A 37 7.25 10.87 -9.18
CA ILE A 37 8.45 11.66 -8.88
C ILE A 37 8.07 13.15 -8.74
N GLY A 38 7.27 13.69 -9.66
CA GLY A 38 6.76 15.06 -9.57
C GLY A 38 5.99 15.33 -8.27
N LEU A 39 5.07 14.43 -7.90
CA LEU A 39 4.34 14.48 -6.63
C LEU A 39 5.27 14.41 -5.42
N THR A 40 6.35 13.62 -5.49
CA THR A 40 7.32 13.51 -4.39
C THR A 40 8.13 14.79 -4.22
N ILE A 41 8.57 15.40 -5.33
CA ILE A 41 9.22 16.71 -5.31
C ILE A 41 8.25 17.75 -4.74
N LEU A 42 6.98 17.70 -5.15
CA LEU A 42 5.95 18.60 -4.62
C LEU A 42 5.76 18.43 -3.10
N THR A 43 5.78 17.20 -2.57
CA THR A 43 5.72 16.97 -1.11
C THR A 43 6.94 17.56 -0.40
N VAL A 44 8.14 17.38 -0.94
CA VAL A 44 9.37 17.95 -0.35
C VAL A 44 9.36 19.48 -0.44
N ALA A 45 8.87 20.03 -1.55
CA ALA A 45 8.73 21.47 -1.73
C ALA A 45 7.70 22.04 -0.76
N GLN A 46 6.53 21.39 -0.62
CA GLN A 46 5.51 21.80 0.35
C GLN A 46 6.07 21.77 1.77
N ALA A 47 6.88 20.78 2.15
CA ALA A 47 7.53 20.77 3.47
C ALA A 47 8.46 21.98 3.72
N SER A 48 8.83 22.73 2.68
CA SER A 48 9.61 23.96 2.79
C SER A 48 8.75 25.23 2.90
N PHE A 49 7.43 25.13 2.67
CA PHE A 49 6.48 26.23 2.77
C PHE A 49 5.60 26.04 4.00
N ASP A 50 5.49 27.06 4.86
CA ASP A 50 4.60 27.03 6.01
C ASP A 50 3.24 27.63 5.64
N PHE A 51 2.24 26.76 5.46
CA PHE A 51 0.85 27.15 5.22
C PHE A 51 0.02 27.22 6.52
N GLY A 52 0.67 27.16 7.68
CA GLY A 52 0.02 27.16 8.99
C GLY A 52 -0.93 25.99 9.15
N SER A 53 -2.19 26.26 9.54
CA SER A 53 -3.19 25.21 9.79
C SER A 53 -3.59 24.38 8.56
N PHE A 54 -3.35 24.89 7.34
CA PHE A 54 -3.68 24.17 6.12
C PHE A 54 -2.60 23.15 5.70
N ASP A 55 -1.43 23.19 6.33
CA ASP A 55 -0.29 22.37 5.96
C ASP A 55 -0.63 20.88 5.97
N LEU A 56 -1.23 20.40 7.07
CA LEU A 56 -1.63 19.00 7.22
C LEU A 56 -2.64 18.55 6.14
N TYR A 57 -3.61 19.39 5.80
CA TYR A 57 -4.60 19.06 4.77
C TYR A 57 -3.94 18.93 3.38
N ILE A 58 -2.97 19.80 3.08
CA ILE A 58 -2.23 19.77 1.82
C ILE A 58 -1.34 18.53 1.76
N VAL A 59 -0.56 18.25 2.81
CA VAL A 59 0.31 17.06 2.91
C VAL A 59 -0.50 15.78 2.70
N MET A 60 -1.63 15.65 3.42
CA MET A 60 -2.50 14.47 3.35
C MET A 60 -3.20 14.35 2.00
N GLY A 61 -3.58 15.46 1.38
CA GLY A 61 -4.14 15.48 0.03
C GLY A 61 -3.13 14.96 -1.01
N ILE A 62 -1.91 15.49 -1.00
CA ILE A 62 -0.83 15.05 -1.92
C ILE A 62 -0.51 13.56 -1.69
N ALA A 63 -0.39 13.14 -0.44
CA ALA A 63 -0.14 11.74 -0.08
C ALA A 63 -1.24 10.80 -0.58
N THR A 64 -2.51 11.22 -0.46
CA THR A 64 -3.67 10.45 -0.94
C THR A 64 -3.65 10.29 -2.45
N VAL A 65 -3.39 11.36 -3.19
CA VAL A 65 -3.26 11.31 -4.67
C VAL A 65 -2.14 10.34 -5.07
N LYS A 66 -0.97 10.44 -4.43
CA LYS A 66 0.15 9.52 -4.66
C LYS A 66 -0.25 8.06 -4.42
N ALA A 67 -0.92 7.78 -3.30
CA ALA A 67 -1.36 6.43 -2.95
C ALA A 67 -2.39 5.88 -3.96
N LEU A 68 -3.33 6.71 -4.43
CA LEU A 68 -4.31 6.31 -5.45
C LEU A 68 -3.63 5.98 -6.78
N LEU A 69 -2.67 6.79 -7.24
CA LEU A 69 -1.92 6.51 -8.46
C LEU A 69 -1.14 5.18 -8.35
N VAL A 70 -0.51 4.92 -7.21
CA VAL A 70 0.18 3.65 -6.96
C VAL A 70 -0.81 2.48 -6.98
N GLY A 71 -1.94 2.59 -6.27
CA GLY A 71 -2.95 1.54 -6.25
C GLY A 71 -3.52 1.25 -7.64
N LEU A 72 -4.01 2.27 -8.33
CA LEU A 72 -4.68 2.11 -9.62
C LEU A 72 -3.76 1.54 -10.70
N PHE A 73 -2.50 2.00 -10.77
CA PHE A 73 -1.59 1.65 -11.86
C PHE A 73 -0.59 0.56 -11.50
N PHE A 74 0.12 0.67 -10.37
CA PHE A 74 1.18 -0.29 -10.00
C PHE A 74 0.65 -1.52 -9.28
N MET A 75 -0.44 -1.40 -8.51
CA MET A 75 -1.16 -2.56 -7.99
C MET A 75 -2.19 -3.12 -8.98
N HIS A 76 -2.22 -2.58 -10.20
CA HIS A 76 -3.07 -3.00 -11.31
C HIS A 76 -4.58 -2.94 -11.02
N LEU A 77 -5.02 -2.25 -9.95
CA LEU A 77 -6.41 -2.26 -9.48
C LEU A 77 -7.44 -1.89 -10.55
N LEU A 78 -7.05 -1.04 -11.51
CA LEU A 78 -7.92 -0.60 -12.61
C LEU A 78 -8.20 -1.69 -13.65
N TRP A 79 -7.27 -2.62 -13.85
CA TRP A 79 -7.37 -3.69 -14.85
C TRP A 79 -7.59 -5.07 -14.23
N ASP A 80 -7.37 -5.19 -12.93
CA ASP A 80 -7.58 -6.41 -12.19
C ASP A 80 -9.06 -6.64 -11.84
N LYS A 81 -9.39 -7.80 -11.27
CA LYS A 81 -10.78 -8.09 -10.89
C LYS A 81 -11.30 -7.07 -9.85
N PRO A 82 -12.57 -6.65 -9.92
CA PRO A 82 -13.17 -5.70 -8.97
C PRO A 82 -13.11 -6.20 -7.52
N PHE A 83 -12.95 -7.51 -7.33
CA PHE A 83 -12.69 -8.13 -6.04
C PHE A 83 -11.44 -7.56 -5.33
N ASN A 84 -10.35 -7.28 -6.07
CA ASN A 84 -9.12 -6.71 -5.50
C ASN A 84 -9.35 -5.29 -4.99
N ALA A 85 -10.18 -4.49 -5.68
CA ALA A 85 -10.57 -3.16 -5.22
C ALA A 85 -11.44 -3.22 -3.95
N ILE A 86 -12.36 -4.19 -3.85
CA ILE A 86 -13.18 -4.40 -2.65
C ILE A 86 -12.31 -4.82 -1.46
N LEU A 87 -11.37 -5.74 -1.67
CA LEU A 87 -10.42 -6.16 -0.61
C LEU A 87 -9.51 -5.00 -0.18
N PHE A 88 -9.01 -4.22 -1.12
CA PHE A 88 -8.20 -3.04 -0.83
C PHE A 88 -8.99 -2.02 0.01
N LEU A 89 -10.20 -1.66 -0.40
CA LEU A 89 -11.05 -0.75 0.36
C LEU A 89 -11.45 -1.36 1.72
N GLY A 90 -11.77 -2.66 1.74
CA GLY A 90 -12.08 -3.40 2.97
C GLY A 90 -10.91 -3.39 3.96
N SER A 91 -9.67 -3.49 3.49
CA SER A 91 -8.48 -3.37 4.34
C SER A 91 -8.34 -1.98 4.96
N PHE A 92 -8.67 -0.90 4.24
CA PHE A 92 -8.68 0.46 4.79
C PHE A 92 -9.79 0.66 5.81
N VAL A 93 -10.99 0.11 5.57
CA VAL A 93 -12.08 0.14 6.56
C VAL A 93 -11.68 -0.60 7.83
N PHE A 94 -11.10 -1.80 7.68
CA PHE A 94 -10.65 -2.58 8.82
C PHE A 94 -9.49 -1.92 9.57
N LEU A 95 -8.55 -1.30 8.84
CA LEU A 95 -7.46 -0.50 9.42
C LEU A 95 -8.01 0.70 10.21
N ALA A 96 -8.95 1.44 9.63
CA ALA A 96 -9.56 2.58 10.30
C ALA A 96 -10.31 2.14 11.57
N LEU A 97 -11.08 1.06 11.49
CA LEU A 97 -11.75 0.46 12.64
C LEU A 97 -10.74 0.06 13.72
N PHE A 98 -9.68 -0.65 13.33
CA PHE A 98 -8.61 -1.07 14.24
C PHE A 98 -7.99 0.13 14.96
N ILE A 99 -7.59 1.18 14.22
CA ILE A 99 -7.00 2.38 14.80
C ILE A 99 -7.97 3.07 15.77
N ILE A 100 -9.24 3.24 15.38
CA ILE A 100 -10.25 3.89 16.23
C ILE A 100 -10.44 3.10 17.53
N LEU A 101 -10.58 1.77 17.43
CA LEU A 101 -10.75 0.91 18.59
C LEU A 101 -9.52 0.92 19.49
N THR A 102 -8.32 0.81 18.94
CA THR A 102 -7.06 0.86 19.69
C THR A 102 -6.86 2.20 20.40
N LEU A 103 -7.15 3.32 19.73
CA LEU A 103 -7.05 4.65 20.35
C LEU A 103 -8.10 4.82 21.46
N THR A 104 -9.31 4.30 21.25
CA THR A 104 -10.37 4.33 22.27
C THR A 104 -9.98 3.51 23.49
N ASP A 105 -9.47 2.29 23.28
CA ASP A 105 -9.01 1.40 24.34
C ASP A 105 -7.82 1.99 25.13
N SER A 106 -6.84 2.55 24.41
CA SER A 106 -5.70 3.24 25.02
C SER A 106 -6.15 4.46 25.83
N SER A 107 -7.10 5.25 25.34
CA SER A 107 -7.61 6.42 26.08
C SER A 107 -8.32 6.06 27.40
N GLN A 108 -8.89 4.85 27.49
CA GLN A 108 -9.58 4.39 28.70
C GLN A 108 -8.62 3.69 29.69
N THR A 109 -7.58 3.05 29.18
CA THR A 109 -6.65 2.26 30.00
C THR A 109 -5.50 3.10 30.57
N SER A 110 -5.06 4.14 29.86
CA SER A 110 -4.00 5.05 30.30
C SER A 110 -4.55 6.43 30.64
N ASP A 111 -5.00 6.58 31.90
CA ASP A 111 -5.48 7.84 32.48
C ASP A 111 -4.34 8.89 32.62
N SER A 112 -3.08 8.43 32.63
CA SER A 112 -1.88 9.28 32.66
C SER A 112 -0.68 8.51 32.11
N PHE A 113 0.02 9.07 31.12
CA PHE A 113 1.33 8.56 30.66
C PHE A 113 2.50 9.12 31.50
N GLU A 114 2.18 9.84 32.57
CA GLU A 114 3.15 10.42 33.48
C GLU A 114 3.73 9.31 34.36
N PRO A 115 5.07 9.16 34.43
CA PRO A 115 5.69 8.27 35.39
C PRO A 115 5.25 8.70 36.78
N LYS A 116 4.50 7.85 37.48
CA LYS A 116 4.15 8.10 38.87
C LYS A 116 5.43 7.98 39.69
N ILE A 117 6.11 9.11 39.90
CA ILE A 117 7.23 9.19 40.83
C ILE A 117 6.58 9.04 42.22
N ASP A 118 6.64 7.83 42.77
CA ASP A 118 6.30 7.62 44.17
C ASP A 118 7.38 8.33 45.00
N ASP A 119 7.10 9.57 45.42
CA ASP A 119 7.87 10.31 46.40
C ASP A 119 7.70 9.66 47.79
N VAL A 120 8.16 8.41 47.93
CA VAL A 120 8.34 7.72 49.20
C VAL A 120 9.72 7.07 49.21
N VAL A 121 10.75 7.90 49.20
CA VAL A 121 11.95 7.57 49.95
C VAL A 121 12.00 8.55 51.11
N PRO A 122 11.58 8.16 52.33
CA PRO A 122 11.90 8.96 53.49
C PRO A 122 13.43 9.05 53.52
N VAL A 123 13.92 10.25 53.24
CA VAL A 123 15.33 10.60 53.34
C VAL A 123 15.76 10.26 54.76
N VAL A 124 16.44 9.13 54.88
CA VAL A 124 17.32 8.81 55.99
C VAL A 124 18.40 9.88 56.01
N ALA A 125 18.22 10.89 56.87
CA ALA A 125 19.22 11.86 57.31
C ALA A 125 18.54 12.84 58.28
N GLU A 126 18.98 13.15 59.49
CA GLU A 126 20.05 12.72 60.40
C GLU A 126 19.61 13.16 61.82
N GLY A 127 20.09 12.47 62.87
CA GLY A 127 19.93 12.89 64.27
C GLY A 127 19.81 11.74 65.26
#